data_AF-A0A562XI23-F1
#
_entry.id   AF-A0A562XI23-F1
#
_cell.length_a   1.000
_cell.length_b   1.000
_cell.length_c   1.000
_cell.angle_alpha   90.00
_cell.angle_beta   90.00
_cell.angle_gamma   90.00
#
_symmetry.space_group_name_H-M   'P 1'
#
loop_
_entity.id
_entity.type
_entity.pdbx_description
1 polymer ?
#
loop_
_entity_poly.entity_id
_entity_poly.type
_entity_poly.pdbx_seq_one_letter_code
_entity_poly.pdbx_strand_id
1 'polypeptide(L)'
;MKFKRTTNATDKLDEFIAGADSQKELPTKKGRTAVGTKFSKELGIKIRKKYPTYTLAKFIELALTTPIAHIKDEVLITIYDQAKWHNTSMSEFVRFKMGLSEAPQPKDPKEKEHQKNYIVFVSEAKKEKIRQIAESLEISILTYSDIKILATYELKDIFTFDELMQFKAEANNFDLDLDEYIAMRIRG
;
A
#
# COMPACT_ATOMS: atom_id res chain seq x y z
N MET A 1 4.60 -54.50 -52.95
CA MET A 1 4.00 -54.19 -51.63
C MET A 1 3.14 -52.93 -51.77
N LYS A 2 1.84 -53.00 -51.46
CA LYS A 2 0.90 -51.87 -51.59
C LYS A 2 0.79 -51.16 -50.23
N PHE A 3 1.21 -49.89 -50.15
CA PHE A 3 0.98 -49.05 -48.98
C PHE A 3 -0.50 -48.66 -48.90
N LYS A 4 -1.20 -49.08 -47.85
CA LYS A 4 -2.53 -48.57 -47.49
C LYS A 4 -2.34 -47.16 -46.90
N ARG A 5 -2.93 -46.14 -47.53
CA ARG A 5 -3.13 -44.83 -46.92
C ARG A 5 -4.21 -44.96 -45.85
N THR A 6 -3.82 -44.90 -44.59
CA THR A 6 -4.74 -44.61 -43.48
C THR A 6 -5.09 -43.13 -43.52
N THR A 7 -6.34 -42.83 -43.85
CA THR A 7 -6.96 -41.52 -43.64
C THR A 7 -7.01 -41.27 -42.14
N ASN A 8 -6.15 -40.37 -41.66
CA ASN A 8 -6.14 -39.94 -40.26
C ASN A 8 -7.39 -39.12 -39.97
N ALA A 9 -8.05 -39.51 -38.88
CA ALA A 9 -9.21 -38.88 -38.30
C ALA A 9 -8.97 -37.40 -37.98
N THR A 10 -9.54 -36.52 -38.80
CA THR A 10 -9.79 -35.11 -38.45
C THR A 10 -11.09 -34.94 -37.67
N ASP A 11 -11.99 -35.94 -37.69
CA ASP A 11 -13.30 -35.88 -37.02
C ASP A 11 -13.23 -35.85 -35.49
N LYS A 12 -12.08 -36.20 -34.90
CA LYS A 12 -11.87 -36.14 -33.44
C LYS A 12 -11.23 -34.84 -32.95
N LEU A 13 -10.77 -33.97 -33.85
CA LEU A 13 -10.25 -32.66 -33.47
C LEU A 13 -11.39 -31.67 -33.22
N ASP A 14 -12.47 -31.75 -33.99
CA ASP A 14 -13.62 -30.84 -33.84
C ASP A 14 -14.42 -31.13 -32.55
N GLU A 15 -14.51 -32.38 -32.10
CA GLU A 15 -15.08 -32.73 -30.79
C GLU A 15 -14.18 -32.31 -29.61
N PHE A 16 -12.86 -32.23 -29.80
CA PHE A 16 -11.95 -31.72 -28.77
C PHE A 16 -12.01 -30.19 -28.64
N ILE A 17 -12.22 -29.48 -29.75
CA ILE A 17 -12.36 -28.02 -29.77
C ILE A 17 -13.70 -27.59 -29.14
N ALA A 18 -14.79 -28.33 -29.39
CA ALA A 18 -16.11 -28.05 -28.80
C ALA A 18 -16.17 -28.25 -27.27
N GLY A 19 -15.29 -29.08 -26.70
CA GLY A 19 -15.20 -29.33 -25.25
C GLY A 19 -14.33 -28.33 -24.48
N ALA A 20 -13.55 -27.47 -25.16
CA ALA A 20 -12.62 -26.54 -24.54
C ALA A 20 -13.26 -25.20 -24.13
N ASP A 21 -14.45 -24.88 -24.65
CA ASP A 21 -15.18 -23.65 -24.35
C ASP A 21 -15.98 -23.68 -23.04
N SER A 22 -16.02 -24.83 -22.35
CA SER A 22 -16.45 -24.86 -20.95
C SER A 22 -15.26 -24.62 -20.02
N GLN A 23 -14.49 -23.55 -20.23
CA GLN A 23 -13.84 -22.91 -19.11
C GLN A 23 -14.97 -22.47 -18.19
N LYS A 24 -15.17 -23.21 -17.09
CA LYS A 24 -15.94 -22.75 -15.94
C LYS A 24 -15.58 -21.29 -15.74
N GLU A 25 -16.49 -20.39 -16.09
CA GLU A 25 -16.39 -18.99 -15.70
C GLU A 25 -16.17 -19.03 -14.19
N LEU A 26 -14.93 -18.75 -13.77
CA LEU A 26 -14.62 -18.43 -12.39
C LEU A 26 -15.67 -17.39 -12.02
N PRO A 27 -16.44 -17.59 -10.93
CA PRO A 27 -17.54 -16.69 -10.62
C PRO A 27 -16.93 -15.30 -10.56
N THR A 28 -17.22 -14.49 -11.58
CA THR A 28 -16.79 -13.11 -11.62
C THR A 28 -17.39 -12.53 -10.37
N LYS A 29 -16.54 -12.22 -9.38
CA LYS A 29 -16.96 -11.49 -8.19
C LYS A 29 -17.42 -10.14 -8.71
N LYS A 30 -18.68 -10.07 -9.15
CA LYS A 30 -19.29 -8.92 -9.81
C LYS A 30 -18.96 -7.69 -8.96
N GLY A 31 -18.25 -6.74 -9.56
CA GLY A 31 -17.88 -5.47 -8.93
C GLY A 31 -16.59 -5.44 -8.10
N ARG A 32 -15.70 -6.45 -8.16
CA ARG A 32 -14.37 -6.38 -7.53
C ARG A 32 -13.22 -6.37 -8.54
N THR A 33 -12.31 -5.43 -8.35
CA THR A 33 -11.08 -5.25 -9.14
C THR A 33 -9.82 -5.49 -8.35
N ALA A 34 -8.80 -5.98 -9.04
CA ALA A 34 -7.46 -6.12 -8.49
C ALA A 34 -6.73 -4.76 -8.38
N VAL A 35 -6.05 -4.59 -7.25
CA VAL A 35 -5.00 -3.59 -7.00
C VAL A 35 -3.74 -4.36 -6.57
N GLY A 36 -2.61 -4.07 -7.22
CA GLY A 36 -1.32 -4.67 -6.92
C GLY A 36 -0.51 -3.80 -5.95
N THR A 37 0.23 -4.44 -5.06
CA THR A 37 1.19 -3.78 -4.16
C THR A 37 2.41 -4.68 -3.95
N LYS A 38 3.53 -4.09 -3.54
CA LYS A 38 4.80 -4.74 -3.27
C LYS A 38 5.35 -4.23 -1.95
N PHE A 39 5.58 -5.17 -1.01
CA PHE A 39 6.28 -4.87 0.23
C PHE A 39 7.02 -6.11 0.75
N SER A 40 7.89 -5.93 1.75
CA SER A 40 8.73 -7.01 2.25
C SER A 40 7.94 -8.11 2.94
N LYS A 41 8.42 -9.35 2.83
CA LYS A 41 7.88 -10.50 3.56
C LYS A 41 7.89 -10.23 5.07
N GLU A 42 8.94 -9.57 5.54
CA GLU A 42 9.17 -9.19 6.93
C GLU A 42 8.09 -8.21 7.40
N LEU A 43 7.77 -7.18 6.62
CA LEU A 43 6.65 -6.27 6.91
C LEU A 43 5.31 -7.04 6.96
N GLY A 44 5.09 -7.97 6.04
CA GLY A 44 3.88 -8.82 6.05
C GLY A 44 3.74 -9.65 7.33
N ILE A 45 4.85 -10.15 7.88
CA ILE A 45 4.87 -10.86 9.17
C ILE A 45 4.58 -9.89 10.32
N LYS A 46 5.22 -8.72 10.33
CA LYS A 46 5.02 -7.67 11.34
C LYS A 46 3.56 -7.20 11.39
N ILE A 47 2.93 -6.96 10.23
CA ILE A 47 1.50 -6.60 10.12
C ILE A 47 0.61 -7.67 10.74
N ARG A 48 0.82 -8.95 10.42
CA ARG A 48 0.00 -10.05 10.97
C ARG A 48 0.15 -10.17 12.49
N LYS A 49 1.34 -9.91 13.03
CA LYS A 49 1.60 -9.90 14.48
C LYS A 49 0.91 -8.72 15.17
N LYS A 50 1.00 -7.51 14.60
CA LYS A 50 0.41 -6.28 15.16
C LYS A 50 -1.14 -6.29 15.07
N TYR A 51 -1.69 -6.91 14.02
CA TYR A 51 -3.12 -6.92 13.73
C TYR A 51 -3.66 -8.35 13.54
N PRO A 52 -3.76 -9.17 14.61
CA PRO A 52 -4.14 -10.58 14.52
C PRO A 52 -5.60 -10.80 14.10
N THR A 53 -6.46 -9.81 14.27
CA THR A 53 -7.90 -9.88 13.94
C THR A 53 -8.20 -9.71 12.45
N TYR A 54 -7.23 -9.24 11.65
CA TYR A 54 -7.40 -9.01 10.23
C TYR A 54 -6.52 -9.95 9.41
N THR A 55 -7.05 -10.39 8.26
CA THR A 55 -6.18 -11.00 7.24
C THR A 55 -5.27 -9.93 6.65
N LEU A 56 -4.10 -10.33 6.13
CA LEU A 56 -3.19 -9.40 5.47
C LEU A 56 -3.87 -8.67 4.29
N ALA A 57 -4.71 -9.37 3.52
CA ALA A 57 -5.50 -8.76 2.45
C ALA A 57 -6.49 -7.71 2.98
N LYS A 58 -7.12 -7.96 4.13
CA LYS A 58 -8.02 -7.00 4.77
C LYS A 58 -7.27 -5.78 5.29
N PHE A 59 -6.09 -5.97 5.86
CA PHE A 59 -5.23 -4.87 6.26
C PHE A 59 -4.85 -3.99 5.07
N ILE A 60 -4.39 -4.58 3.97
CA ILE A 60 -4.03 -3.84 2.75
C ILE A 60 -5.24 -3.05 2.23
N GLU A 61 -6.43 -3.68 2.14
CA GLU A 61 -7.65 -2.98 1.73
C GLU A 61 -7.93 -1.75 2.62
N LEU A 62 -7.84 -1.91 3.94
CA LEU A 62 -8.08 -0.82 4.88
C LEU A 62 -7.03 0.28 4.77
N ALA A 63 -5.75 -0.09 4.66
CA ALA A 63 -4.64 0.85 4.53
C ALA A 63 -4.80 1.75 3.30
N LEU A 64 -5.21 1.19 2.16
CA LEU A 64 -5.38 1.94 0.92
C LEU A 64 -6.64 2.81 0.87
N THR A 65 -7.62 2.57 1.76
CA THR A 65 -8.93 3.24 1.68
C THR A 65 -9.28 4.09 2.89
N THR A 66 -8.46 4.05 3.93
CA THR A 66 -8.67 4.80 5.17
C THR A 66 -7.60 5.89 5.28
N PRO A 67 -7.96 7.13 5.62
CA PRO A 67 -6.98 8.15 5.96
C PRO A 67 -6.18 7.75 7.20
N ILE A 68 -4.93 8.17 7.27
CA ILE A 68 -4.12 8.05 8.48
C ILE A 68 -4.44 9.29 9.31
N ALA A 69 -4.87 9.11 10.56
CA ALA A 69 -5.24 10.23 11.42
C ALA A 69 -4.09 11.25 11.49
N HIS A 70 -4.42 12.53 11.28
CA HIS A 70 -3.49 13.67 11.35
C HIS A 70 -2.33 13.66 10.34
N ILE A 71 -2.27 12.70 9.41
CA ILE A 71 -1.24 12.63 8.36
C ILE A 71 -1.93 12.63 7.00
N LYS A 72 -1.86 13.75 6.29
CA LYS A 72 -2.44 13.91 4.95
C LYS A 72 -1.66 13.07 3.92
N ASP A 73 -2.36 12.57 2.90
CA ASP A 73 -1.73 11.75 1.85
C ASP A 73 -0.66 12.51 1.05
N GLU A 74 -0.84 13.83 0.91
CA GLU A 74 0.10 14.75 0.24
C GLU A 74 1.50 14.80 0.86
N VAL A 75 1.66 14.46 2.14
CA VAL A 75 2.99 14.45 2.79
C VAL A 75 3.62 13.07 2.82
N LEU A 76 2.91 12.00 2.43
CA LEU A 76 3.41 10.64 2.54
C LEU A 76 4.64 10.38 1.68
N ILE A 77 4.68 10.95 0.48
CA ILE A 77 5.85 10.85 -0.41
C ILE A 77 7.05 11.52 0.23
N THR A 78 6.88 12.75 0.72
CA THR A 78 7.94 13.48 1.42
C THR A 78 8.48 12.70 2.60
N ILE A 79 7.60 12.16 3.46
CA ILE A 79 8.01 11.33 4.60
C ILE A 79 8.80 10.12 4.12
N TYR A 80 8.33 9.43 3.09
CA TYR A 80 8.95 8.20 2.59
C TYR A 80 10.34 8.45 2.01
N ASP A 81 10.49 9.47 1.17
CA ASP A 81 11.75 9.78 0.51
C ASP A 81 12.77 10.33 1.51
N GLN A 82 12.35 11.20 2.42
CA GLN A 82 13.23 11.73 3.46
C GLN A 82 13.64 10.64 4.46
N ALA A 83 12.71 9.77 4.87
CA ALA A 83 13.05 8.64 5.74
C ALA A 83 14.07 7.70 5.09
N LYS A 84 13.94 7.45 3.77
CA LYS A 84 14.94 6.69 3.00
C LYS A 84 16.28 7.41 2.93
N TRP A 85 16.27 8.71 2.62
CA TRP A 85 17.47 9.53 2.51
C TRP A 85 18.29 9.53 3.81
N HIS A 86 17.61 9.65 4.94
CA HIS A 86 18.21 9.60 6.29
C HIS A 86 18.44 8.18 6.82
N ASN A 87 18.19 7.14 6.02
CA ASN A 87 18.25 5.73 6.40
C ASN A 87 17.53 5.41 7.74
N THR A 88 16.35 5.99 7.92
CA THR A 88 15.50 5.85 9.13
C THR A 88 14.14 5.23 8.77
N SER A 89 13.24 5.09 9.73
CA SER A 89 11.84 4.70 9.48
C SER A 89 10.98 5.93 9.25
N MET A 90 9.79 5.77 8.64
CA MET A 90 8.85 6.88 8.49
C MET A 90 8.43 7.40 9.88
N SER A 91 8.22 6.49 10.83
CA SER A 91 7.86 6.86 12.21
C SER A 91 8.92 7.69 12.93
N GLU A 92 10.20 7.32 12.82
CA GLU A 92 11.32 8.05 13.41
C GLU A 92 11.49 9.42 12.77
N PHE A 93 11.39 9.49 11.44
CA PHE A 93 11.45 10.75 10.72
C PHE A 93 10.33 11.72 11.15
N VAL A 94 9.09 11.24 11.20
CA VAL A 94 7.96 12.09 11.64
C VAL A 94 8.13 12.53 13.09
N ARG A 95 8.53 11.64 14.01
CA ARG A 95 8.78 12.02 15.41
C ARG A 95 9.90 13.06 15.54
N PHE A 96 10.96 12.94 14.77
CA PHE A 96 12.03 13.93 14.72
C PHE A 96 11.51 15.28 14.22
N LYS A 97 10.78 15.32 13.10
CA LYS A 97 10.19 16.56 12.56
C LYS A 97 9.23 17.24 13.54
N MET A 98 8.54 16.45 14.36
CA MET A 98 7.66 16.95 15.41
C MET A 98 8.38 17.32 16.71
N GLY A 99 9.71 17.21 16.78
CA GLY A 99 10.48 17.51 17.99
C GLY A 99 10.28 16.53 19.14
N LEU A 100 9.74 15.34 18.86
CA LEU A 100 9.49 14.28 19.85
C LEU A 100 10.67 13.33 20.01
N SER A 101 11.64 13.39 19.10
CA SER A 101 12.86 12.59 19.16
C SER A 101 14.05 13.39 18.64
N GLU A 102 15.24 12.94 19.00
CA GLU A 102 16.47 13.47 18.44
C GLU A 102 16.59 13.15 16.94
N ALA A 103 17.53 13.82 16.27
CA ALA A 103 17.82 13.58 14.87
C ALA A 103 18.11 12.10 14.63
N PRO A 104 17.48 11.47 13.62
CA PRO A 104 17.73 10.07 13.32
C PRO A 104 19.22 9.92 13.00
N GLN A 105 19.92 9.10 13.79
CA GLN A 105 21.27 8.73 13.43
C GLN A 105 21.21 7.83 12.19
N PRO A 106 22.11 8.00 11.22
CA PRO A 106 22.20 7.12 10.07
C PRO A 106 22.37 5.69 10.59
N LYS A 107 21.36 4.84 10.39
CA LYS A 107 21.50 3.42 10.75
C LYS A 107 22.47 2.76 9.78
N ASP A 108 22.94 1.58 10.14
CA ASP A 108 23.58 0.70 9.16
C ASP A 108 22.65 0.46 7.96
N PRO A 109 23.19 0.25 6.75
CA PRO A 109 22.38 -0.04 5.58
C PRO A 109 21.45 -1.22 5.90
N LYS A 110 20.13 -0.97 5.80
CA LYS A 110 19.12 -2.00 6.07
C LYS A 110 19.43 -3.23 5.20
N GLU A 111 19.43 -4.41 5.82
CA GLU A 111 19.54 -5.68 5.08
C GLU A 111 18.51 -5.70 3.94
N LYS A 112 18.90 -6.26 2.79
CA LYS A 112 18.03 -6.33 1.61
C LYS A 112 16.79 -7.17 1.94
N GLU A 113 15.71 -6.50 2.29
CA GLU A 113 14.43 -7.15 2.58
C GLU A 113 13.85 -7.81 1.31
N HIS A 114 13.33 -9.02 1.45
CA HIS A 114 12.77 -9.76 0.33
C HIS A 114 11.39 -9.22 -0.03
N GLN A 115 11.33 -8.44 -1.10
CA GLN A 115 10.09 -7.89 -1.63
C GLN A 115 9.17 -8.98 -2.18
N LYS A 116 7.87 -8.88 -1.86
CA LYS A 116 6.82 -9.76 -2.38
C LYS A 116 5.70 -8.94 -2.99
N ASN A 117 5.17 -9.45 -4.10
CA ASN A 117 3.98 -8.88 -4.74
C ASN A 117 2.73 -9.46 -4.08
N TYR A 118 1.75 -8.59 -3.84
CA TYR A 118 0.44 -8.92 -3.31
C TYR A 118 -0.63 -8.34 -4.23
N ILE A 119 -1.71 -9.09 -4.42
CA ILE A 119 -2.89 -8.65 -5.18
C ILE A 119 -4.07 -8.67 -4.23
N VAL A 120 -4.78 -7.55 -4.14
CA VAL A 120 -5.97 -7.40 -3.31
C VAL A 120 -7.15 -6.97 -4.17
N PHE A 121 -8.31 -7.57 -3.91
CA PHE A 121 -9.54 -7.28 -4.62
C PHE A 121 -10.38 -6.28 -3.84
N VAL A 122 -10.58 -5.10 -4.42
CA VAL A 122 -11.39 -4.00 -3.88
C VAL A 122 -12.55 -3.67 -4.82
N SER A 123 -13.54 -2.90 -4.38
CA SER A 123 -14.59 -2.44 -5.30
C SER A 123 -14.05 -1.41 -6.30
N GLU A 124 -14.70 -1.27 -7.46
CA GLU A 124 -14.35 -0.27 -8.48
C GLU A 124 -14.27 1.15 -7.90
N ALA A 125 -15.26 1.54 -7.09
CA ALA A 125 -15.28 2.85 -6.44
C ALA A 125 -14.06 3.09 -5.52
N LYS A 126 -13.56 2.04 -4.85
CA LYS A 126 -12.34 2.14 -4.03
C LYS A 126 -11.10 2.26 -4.89
N LYS A 127 -11.02 1.48 -5.97
CA LYS A 127 -9.91 1.54 -6.92
C LYS A 127 -9.82 2.92 -7.58
N GLU A 128 -10.95 3.51 -7.94
CA GLU A 128 -11.00 4.85 -8.52
C GLU A 128 -10.52 5.93 -7.53
N LYS A 129 -10.93 5.85 -6.27
CA LYS A 129 -10.40 6.76 -5.22
C LYS A 129 -8.88 6.63 -5.06
N ILE A 130 -8.36 5.40 -5.03
CA ILE A 130 -6.91 5.14 -4.95
C ILE A 130 -6.19 5.74 -6.17
N ARG A 131 -6.78 5.58 -7.37
CA ARG A 131 -6.26 6.16 -8.61
C ARG A 131 -6.19 7.67 -8.53
N GLN A 132 -7.29 8.33 -8.16
CA GLN A 132 -7.36 9.80 -8.08
C GLN A 132 -6.33 10.37 -7.09
N ILE A 133 -6.13 9.70 -5.94
CA ILE A 133 -5.10 10.12 -4.99
C ILE A 133 -3.71 9.94 -5.61
N ALA A 134 -3.39 8.77 -6.18
CA ALA A 134 -2.10 8.54 -6.80
C ALA A 134 -1.80 9.55 -7.92
N GLU A 135 -2.80 9.87 -8.75
CA GLU A 135 -2.70 10.87 -9.82
C GLU A 135 -2.50 12.29 -9.27
N SER A 136 -3.20 12.67 -8.19
CA SER A 136 -3.01 13.97 -7.53
C SER A 136 -1.61 14.15 -6.92
N LEU A 137 -0.94 13.02 -6.66
CA LEU A 137 0.42 12.96 -6.15
C LEU A 137 1.46 12.71 -7.24
N GLU A 138 1.03 12.67 -8.51
CA GLU A 138 1.87 12.43 -9.70
C GLU A 138 2.66 11.11 -9.65
N ILE A 139 2.12 10.08 -9.00
CA ILE A 139 2.76 8.77 -8.88
C ILE A 139 1.86 7.63 -9.35
N SER A 140 2.48 6.47 -9.63
CA SER A 140 1.72 5.27 -9.99
C SER A 140 0.90 4.74 -8.81
N ILE A 141 -0.23 4.09 -9.09
CA ILE A 141 -1.05 3.38 -8.09
C ILE A 141 -0.21 2.39 -7.29
N LEU A 142 0.75 1.71 -7.95
CA LEU A 142 1.64 0.76 -7.30
C LEU A 142 2.51 1.45 -6.26
N THR A 143 3.20 2.53 -6.67
CA THR A 143 4.05 3.34 -5.77
C THR A 143 3.25 3.90 -4.61
N TYR A 144 2.08 4.48 -4.87
CA TYR A 144 1.19 4.99 -3.82
C TYR A 144 0.81 3.87 -2.85
N SER A 145 0.43 2.70 -3.38
CA SER A 145 0.01 1.58 -2.54
C SER A 145 1.12 1.09 -1.62
N ASP A 146 2.34 1.00 -2.14
CA ASP A 146 3.52 0.55 -1.39
C ASP A 146 3.84 1.52 -0.25
N ILE A 147 3.84 2.83 -0.54
CA ILE A 147 4.05 3.88 0.46
C ILE A 147 2.93 3.87 1.48
N LYS A 148 1.67 3.83 1.05
CA LYS A 148 0.49 3.93 1.91
C LYS A 148 0.39 2.77 2.89
N ILE A 149 0.76 1.55 2.48
CA ILE A 149 0.77 0.38 3.37
C ILE A 149 1.84 0.52 4.45
N LEU A 150 3.05 0.93 4.07
CA LEU A 150 4.13 1.17 5.02
C LEU A 150 3.76 2.30 5.99
N ALA A 151 3.28 3.42 5.46
CA ALA A 151 2.81 4.56 6.23
C ALA A 151 1.69 4.18 7.20
N THR A 152 0.70 3.40 6.76
CA THR A 152 -0.37 2.95 7.66
C THR A 152 0.16 2.05 8.77
N TYR A 153 1.15 1.20 8.50
CA TYR A 153 1.75 0.35 9.52
C TYR A 153 2.55 1.14 10.57
N GLU A 154 3.34 2.13 10.13
CA GLU A 154 4.26 2.89 10.98
C GLU A 154 3.66 4.14 11.61
N LEU A 155 2.79 4.86 10.90
CA LEU A 155 2.29 6.17 11.29
C LEU A 155 0.89 6.14 11.88
N LYS A 156 0.17 5.01 11.77
CA LYS A 156 -1.12 4.88 12.43
C LYS A 156 -0.93 4.98 13.95
N ASP A 157 -1.65 5.95 14.54
CA ASP A 157 -1.62 6.25 15.98
C ASP A 157 -0.20 6.64 16.45
N ILE A 158 0.55 7.35 15.61
CA ILE A 158 1.95 7.76 15.90
C ILE A 158 2.06 8.75 17.06
N PHE A 159 1.04 9.59 17.24
CA PHE A 159 0.98 10.61 18.28
C PHE A 159 0.04 10.16 19.40
N THR A 160 0.47 10.42 20.63
CA THR A 160 -0.36 10.30 21.82
C THR A 160 -1.33 11.48 21.93
N PHE A 161 -2.35 11.34 22.79
CA PHE A 161 -3.30 12.42 23.03
C PHE A 161 -2.62 13.70 23.55
N ASP A 162 -1.67 13.56 24.49
CA ASP A 162 -0.97 14.70 25.08
C ASP A 162 -0.10 15.43 24.04
N GLU A 163 0.59 14.69 23.17
CA GLU A 163 1.34 15.25 22.04
C GLU A 163 0.42 16.01 21.07
N LEU A 164 -0.73 15.44 20.73
CA LEU A 164 -1.72 16.12 19.86
C LEU A 164 -2.26 17.40 20.51
N MET A 165 -2.45 17.41 21.83
CA MET A 165 -2.87 18.60 22.57
C MET A 165 -1.80 19.69 22.57
N GLN A 166 -0.53 19.31 22.74
CA GLN A 166 0.59 20.24 22.61
C GLN A 166 0.64 20.83 21.19
N PHE A 167 0.58 19.99 20.15
CA PHE A 167 0.61 20.45 18.76
C PHE A 167 -0.56 21.35 18.42
N LYS A 168 -1.73 21.11 18.99
CA LYS A 168 -2.89 21.99 18.81
C LYS A 168 -2.66 23.37 19.43
N ALA A 169 -2.03 23.43 20.61
CA ALA A 169 -1.67 24.71 21.23
C ALA A 169 -0.61 25.45 20.40
N GLU A 170 0.38 24.73 19.88
CA GLU A 170 1.40 25.30 18.98
C GLU A 170 0.79 25.79 17.66
N ALA A 171 -0.08 25.00 17.03
CA ALA A 171 -0.76 25.35 15.78
C ALA A 171 -1.56 26.65 15.89
N ASN A 172 -2.25 26.86 17.01
CA ASN A 172 -2.98 28.09 17.30
C ASN A 172 -2.08 29.33 17.35
N ASN A 173 -0.79 29.19 17.72
CA ASN A 173 0.15 30.31 17.72
C ASN A 173 0.56 30.75 16.31
N PHE A 174 0.31 29.90 15.30
CA PHE A 174 0.60 30.16 13.90
C PHE A 174 -0.68 30.36 13.06
N ASP A 175 -1.85 30.44 13.69
CA ASP A 175 -3.16 30.48 13.03
C ASP A 175 -3.39 29.31 12.04
N LEU A 176 -2.89 28.12 12.37
CA LEU A 176 -3.01 26.91 11.55
C LEU A 176 -3.93 25.88 12.21
N ASP A 177 -4.61 25.09 11.38
CA ASP A 177 -5.26 23.86 11.83
C ASP A 177 -4.21 22.80 12.23
N LEU A 178 -4.56 21.90 13.15
CA LEU A 178 -3.64 20.86 13.65
C LEU A 178 -3.01 20.04 12.51
N ASP A 179 -3.82 19.59 11.56
CA ASP A 179 -3.35 18.76 10.44
C ASP A 179 -2.47 19.59 9.46
N GLU A 180 -2.71 20.89 9.34
CA GLU A 180 -1.89 21.80 8.54
C GLU A 180 -0.55 22.08 9.21
N TYR A 181 -0.57 22.30 10.53
CA TYR A 181 0.63 22.46 11.35
C TYR A 181 1.52 21.21 11.26
N ILE A 182 0.94 20.01 11.41
CA ILE A 182 1.69 18.75 11.28
C ILE A 182 2.27 18.61 9.86
N ALA A 183 1.47 18.87 8.82
CA ALA A 183 1.95 18.82 7.44
C ALA A 183 3.10 19.81 7.18
N MET A 184 3.00 21.03 7.71
CA MET A 184 4.02 22.06 7.61
C MET A 184 5.32 21.64 8.33
N ARG A 185 5.21 21.12 9.56
CA ARG A 185 6.37 20.64 10.35
C ARG A 185 7.08 19.46 9.69
N ILE A 186 6.35 18.58 9.01
CA ILE A 186 6.94 17.46 8.27
C ILE A 186 7.69 17.95 7.03
N ARG A 187 7.19 18.99 6.35
CA ARG A 187 7.80 19.56 5.13
C ARG A 187 9.01 20.44 5.40
N GLY A 188 9.02 21.22 6.49
CA GLY A 188 10.15 22.06 6.92
C GLY A 188 11.23 21.23 7.58
#